data_AF-A0A379FGQ7-F1
#
_entry.id   AF-A0A379FGQ7-F1
#
_cell.length_a   1.000
_cell.length_b   1.000
_cell.length_c   1.000
_cell.angle_alpha   90.00
_cell.angle_beta   90.00
_cell.angle_gamma   90.00
#
_symmetry.space_group_name_H-M   'P 1'
#
loop_
_entity.id
_entity.type
_entity.pdbx_description
1 polymer ?
#
loop_
_entity_poly.entity_id
_entity_poly.type
_entity_poly.pdbx_seq_one_letter_code
_entity_poly.pdbx_strand_id
1 'polypeptide(L)'
;MRKKPVQWTYFGYLAAVKSQNGAAMSFGRVSTFLDIYIQRDLDAGLLTEEQAQELIDHLVMKLRMVRFLRTPEYDELFSGDPIWATESLGGMGLDGRTLVTKNTFRFLNTLYTHGSFTRTKHDYPMVRTTAY
;
A
#
# COMPACT_ATOMS: atom_id res chain seq x y z
N MET A 1 13.82 -16.62 -14.17
CA MET A 1 13.72 -15.79 -12.95
C MET A 1 12.26 -15.46 -12.65
N ARG A 2 11.72 -15.90 -11.52
CA ARG A 2 10.36 -15.58 -11.08
C ARG A 2 10.35 -14.14 -10.56
N LYS A 3 9.92 -13.18 -11.40
CA LYS A 3 9.81 -11.76 -11.00
C LYS A 3 8.71 -11.66 -9.93
N LYS A 4 9.06 -11.27 -8.70
CA LYS A 4 8.11 -11.03 -7.59
C LYS A 4 7.35 -9.71 -7.85
N PRO A 5 6.09 -9.72 -8.31
CA PRO A 5 5.42 -8.52 -8.84
C PRO A 5 5.25 -7.44 -7.78
N VAL A 6 4.99 -7.82 -6.53
CA VAL A 6 4.96 -6.94 -5.36
C VAL A 6 6.26 -6.15 -5.23
N GLN A 7 7.41 -6.82 -5.30
CA GLN A 7 8.73 -6.20 -5.17
C GLN A 7 9.02 -5.20 -6.29
N TRP A 8 8.73 -5.58 -7.54
CA TRP A 8 8.96 -4.71 -8.70
C TRP A 8 8.09 -3.47 -8.67
N THR A 9 6.83 -3.63 -8.29
CA THR A 9 5.88 -2.52 -8.13
C THR A 9 6.36 -1.56 -7.04
N TYR A 10 6.80 -2.10 -5.89
CA TYR A 10 7.40 -1.29 -4.84
C TYR A 10 8.70 -0.60 -5.30
N PHE A 11 9.55 -1.23 -6.11
CA PHE A 11 10.76 -0.56 -6.62
C PHE A 11 10.46 0.64 -7.52
N GLY A 12 9.40 0.57 -8.34
CA GLY A 12 8.95 1.74 -9.10
C GLY A 12 8.55 2.89 -8.18
N TYR A 13 7.75 2.61 -7.16
CA TYR A 13 7.37 3.60 -6.15
C TYR A 13 8.58 4.11 -5.34
N LEU A 14 9.50 3.22 -4.97
CA LEU A 14 10.72 3.54 -4.22
C LEU A 14 11.60 4.51 -4.99
N ALA A 15 11.74 4.34 -6.31
CA ALA A 15 12.47 5.29 -7.15
C ALA A 15 11.83 6.68 -7.14
N ALA A 16 10.49 6.76 -7.16
CA ALA A 16 9.76 8.03 -7.09
C ALA A 16 10.02 8.74 -5.75
N VAL A 17 9.83 8.06 -4.61
CA VAL A 17 10.04 8.67 -3.28
C VAL A 17 11.52 8.88 -2.93
N LYS A 18 12.46 8.34 -3.71
CA LYS A 18 13.89 8.65 -3.58
C LYS A 18 14.32 9.85 -4.42
N SER A 19 13.55 10.23 -5.44
CA SER A 19 13.91 11.31 -6.37
C SER A 19 13.04 12.56 -6.20
N GLN A 20 11.89 12.44 -5.54
CA GLN A 20 10.92 13.49 -5.33
C GLN A 20 10.45 13.50 -3.88
N ASN A 21 10.08 14.67 -3.37
CA ASN A 21 9.56 14.89 -2.01
C ASN A 21 8.22 15.64 -2.02
N GLY A 22 7.36 15.34 -3.00
CA GLY A 22 6.03 15.93 -3.11
C GLY A 22 5.20 15.75 -1.84
N ALA A 23 4.22 16.62 -1.64
CA ALA A 23 3.34 16.55 -0.47
C ALA A 23 2.61 15.21 -0.44
N ALA A 24 1.92 14.86 -1.54
CA ALA A 24 1.24 13.59 -1.74
C ALA A 24 1.97 12.72 -2.77
N MET A 25 2.46 11.57 -2.33
CA MET A 25 3.13 10.58 -3.18
C MET A 25 2.31 9.29 -3.19
N SER A 26 1.18 9.29 -3.89
CA SER A 26 0.23 8.17 -3.85
C SER A 26 0.78 6.88 -4.47
N PHE A 27 0.38 5.74 -3.91
CA PHE A 27 0.82 4.42 -4.38
C PHE A 27 0.02 3.96 -5.61
N GLY A 28 -1.28 4.29 -5.66
CA GLY A 28 -2.11 4.14 -6.85
C GLY A 28 -3.35 3.24 -6.62
N ARG A 29 -3.63 2.37 -7.60
CA ARG A 29 -4.68 1.34 -7.55
C ARG A 29 -4.05 0.01 -7.92
N VAL A 30 -3.54 -0.68 -6.91
CA VAL A 30 -2.52 -1.71 -7.08
C VAL A 30 -2.98 -3.05 -6.48
N SER A 31 -3.90 -3.04 -5.51
CA SER A 31 -4.38 -4.26 -4.83
C SER A 31 -4.91 -5.31 -5.82
N THR A 32 -5.81 -4.91 -6.71
CA THR A 32 -6.47 -5.79 -7.69
C THR A 32 -5.51 -6.25 -8.77
N PHE A 33 -4.58 -5.39 -9.19
CA PHE A 33 -3.50 -5.75 -10.11
C PHE A 33 -2.58 -6.83 -9.52
N LEU A 34 -2.17 -6.67 -8.26
CA LEU A 34 -1.31 -7.65 -7.58
C LEU A 34 -2.02 -8.97 -7.31
N ASP A 35 -3.35 -8.95 -7.12
CA ASP A 35 -4.13 -10.17 -6.91
C ASP A 35 -4.05 -11.13 -8.10
N ILE A 36 -3.92 -10.63 -9.34
CA ILE A 36 -3.75 -11.47 -10.54
C ILE A 36 -2.56 -12.43 -10.36
N TYR A 37 -1.47 -11.94 -9.79
CA TYR A 37 -0.25 -12.73 -9.59
C TYR A 37 -0.30 -13.59 -8.34
N ILE A 38 -0.90 -13.07 -7.25
CA ILE A 38 -1.08 -13.82 -6.01
C ILE A 38 -2.02 -15.01 -6.26
N GLN A 39 -3.15 -14.80 -6.93
CA GLN A 39 -4.10 -15.85 -7.25
C GLN A 39 -3.48 -16.92 -8.14
N ARG A 40 -2.74 -16.53 -9.19
CA ARG A 40 -1.98 -17.48 -10.02
C ARG A 40 -1.02 -18.35 -9.19
N ASP A 41 -0.30 -17.73 -8.26
CA ASP A 41 0.69 -18.44 -7.45
C ASP A 41 0.03 -19.32 -6.36
N LEU A 42 -1.15 -18.94 -5.86
CA LEU A 42 -1.99 -19.78 -4.99
C LEU A 42 -2.53 -21.00 -5.76
N ASP A 43 -3.07 -20.80 -6.96
CA ASP A 43 -3.63 -21.89 -7.79
C ASP A 43 -2.56 -22.90 -8.21
N ALA A 44 -1.32 -22.45 -8.39
CA ALA A 44 -0.17 -23.29 -8.70
C ALA A 44 0.44 -23.97 -7.45
N GLY A 45 -0.11 -23.74 -6.25
CA GLY A 45 0.43 -24.27 -4.99
C GLY A 45 1.82 -23.73 -4.62
N LEU A 46 2.21 -22.58 -5.19
CA LEU A 46 3.53 -21.98 -5.01
C LEU A 46 3.60 -20.97 -3.86
N LEU A 47 2.45 -20.69 -3.25
CA LEU A 47 2.23 -19.74 -2.18
C LEU A 47 1.06 -20.24 -1.33
N THR A 48 1.11 -20.05 -0.02
CA THR A 48 -0.05 -20.20 0.86
C THR A 48 -0.77 -18.87 1.05
N GLU A 49 -2.01 -18.88 1.55
CA GLU A 49 -2.72 -17.64 1.88
C GLU A 49 -1.97 -16.82 2.95
N GLU A 50 -1.33 -17.47 3.92
CA GLU A 50 -0.51 -16.82 4.94
C GLU A 50 0.71 -16.12 4.31
N GLN A 51 1.41 -16.79 3.39
CA GLN A 51 2.51 -16.19 2.63
C GLN A 51 2.03 -15.04 1.72
N ALA A 52 0.79 -15.10 1.21
CA ALA A 52 0.19 -13.98 0.48
C ALA A 52 -0.01 -12.77 1.38
N GLN A 53 -0.56 -12.98 2.57
CA GLN A 53 -0.74 -11.92 3.55
C GLN A 53 0.61 -11.33 3.97
N GLU A 54 1.63 -12.15 4.25
CA GLU A 54 2.96 -11.70 4.62
C GLU A 54 3.59 -10.79 3.55
N LEU A 55 3.39 -11.07 2.27
CA LEU A 55 3.87 -10.20 1.19
C LEU A 55 3.20 -8.83 1.20
N ILE A 56 1.89 -8.77 1.48
CA ILE A 56 1.13 -7.51 1.55
C ILE A 56 1.46 -6.75 2.83
N ASP A 57 1.60 -7.45 3.95
CA ASP A 57 2.07 -6.93 5.23
C ASP A 57 3.43 -6.25 5.07
N HIS A 58 4.41 -6.94 4.48
CA HIS A 58 5.72 -6.36 4.21
C HIS A 58 5.67 -5.16 3.25
N LEU A 59 4.85 -5.21 2.20
CA LEU A 59 4.65 -4.07 1.31
C LEU A 59 4.11 -2.85 2.07
N VAL A 60 3.01 -3.02 2.80
CA VAL A 60 2.36 -1.94 3.56
C VAL A 60 3.29 -1.42 4.66
N MET A 61 4.03 -2.30 5.34
CA MET A 61 5.06 -1.89 6.30
C MET A 61 6.09 -0.96 5.64
N LYS A 62 6.55 -1.23 4.41
CA LYS A 62 7.46 -0.32 3.70
C LYS A 62 6.79 1.01 3.33
N LEU A 63 5.53 1.00 2.93
CA LEU A 63 4.78 2.24 2.66
C LEU A 63 4.65 3.10 3.94
N ARG A 64 4.45 2.49 5.11
CA ARG A 64 4.42 3.16 6.43
C ARG A 64 5.80 3.70 6.87
N MET A 65 6.89 3.33 6.21
CA MET A 65 8.24 3.77 6.55
C MET A 65 8.74 4.95 5.71
N VAL A 66 8.03 5.35 4.65
CA VAL A 66 8.44 6.50 3.83
C VAL A 66 8.44 7.78 4.66
N ARG A 67 9.46 8.62 4.49
CA ARG A 67 9.62 9.90 5.17
C ARG A 67 10.25 10.92 4.27
N PHE A 68 9.92 12.18 4.50
CA PHE A 68 10.60 13.31 3.90
C PHE A 68 11.03 14.27 4.99
N LEU A 69 12.23 14.84 4.86
CA LEU A 69 12.63 15.92 5.75
C LEU A 69 11.77 17.16 5.45
N ARG A 70 11.11 17.70 6.47
CA ARG A 70 10.23 18.87 6.38
C ARG A 70 10.67 19.95 7.37
N THR A 71 10.38 21.20 7.05
CA THR A 71 10.60 22.33 7.97
C THR A 71 9.43 22.43 8.98
N PRO A 72 9.61 23.11 10.12
CA PRO A 72 8.53 23.32 11.08
C PRO A 72 7.29 24.01 10.47
N GLU A 73 7.48 24.96 9.56
CA GLU A 73 6.38 25.68 8.89
C GLU A 73 5.56 24.75 7.99
N TYR A 74 6.22 23.75 7.38
CA TYR A 74 5.51 22.72 6.62
C TYR A 74 4.69 21.82 7.54
N ASP A 75 5.21 21.45 8.72
CA ASP A 75 4.46 20.64 9.70
C ASP A 75 3.29 21.42 10.31
N GLU A 76 3.39 22.75 10.46
CA GLU A 76 2.24 23.58 10.85
C GLU A 76 1.10 23.55 9.81
N LEU A 77 1.45 23.55 8.51
CA LEU A 77 0.48 23.47 7.41
C LEU A 77 -0.04 22.04 7.17
N PHE A 78 0.81 21.04 7.38
CA PHE A 78 0.54 19.62 7.11
C PHE A 78 0.95 18.76 8.31
N SER A 79 0.22 18.92 9.41
CA SER A 79 0.57 18.31 10.70
C SER A 79 0.62 16.79 10.67
N GLY A 80 1.62 16.22 11.35
CA GLY A 80 1.72 14.78 11.59
C GLY A 80 2.42 14.02 10.46
N ASP A 81 3.32 14.71 9.76
CA ASP A 81 4.19 14.15 8.71
C ASP A 81 3.45 13.27 7.69
N PRO A 82 2.40 13.77 7.01
CA PRO A 82 1.66 12.98 6.04
C PRO A 82 2.48 12.79 4.75
N ILE A 83 2.46 11.56 4.22
CA ILE A 83 3.07 11.21 2.91
C ILE A 83 1.98 11.03 1.84
N TRP A 84 0.75 10.75 2.27
CA TRP A 84 -0.38 10.34 1.43
C TRP A 84 0.02 9.31 0.36
N ALA A 85 0.61 8.21 0.83
CA ALA A 85 0.84 7.00 0.04
C ALA A 85 -0.48 6.27 -0.24
N THR A 86 -1.41 6.97 -0.88
CA THR A 86 -2.81 6.55 -1.04
C THR A 86 -2.92 5.31 -1.92
N GLU A 87 -3.67 4.32 -1.46
CA GLU A 87 -4.08 3.14 -2.22
C GLU A 87 -5.60 3.17 -2.42
N SER A 88 -6.02 3.00 -3.67
CA SER A 88 -7.44 2.91 -4.06
C SER A 88 -7.87 1.45 -4.10
N LEU A 89 -8.81 1.07 -3.23
CA LEU A 89 -9.29 -0.30 -3.14
C LEU A 89 -10.66 -0.48 -3.79
N GLY A 90 -10.91 -1.67 -4.36
CA GLY A 90 -12.24 -2.07 -4.80
C GLY A 90 -12.72 -1.29 -6.03
N GLY A 91 -13.96 -0.80 -6.00
CA GLY A 91 -14.66 -0.14 -7.11
C GLY A 91 -15.31 -1.11 -8.12
N MET A 92 -15.84 -0.56 -9.21
CA MET A 92 -16.51 -1.31 -10.29
C MET A 92 -15.83 -1.05 -11.63
N GLY A 93 -15.78 -2.06 -12.50
CA GLY A 93 -15.37 -1.95 -13.89
C GLY A 93 -16.47 -1.31 -14.74
N LEU A 94 -16.08 -0.75 -15.89
CA LEU A 94 -17.05 -0.23 -16.87
C LEU A 94 -17.94 -1.32 -17.47
N ASP A 95 -17.50 -2.57 -17.36
CA ASP A 95 -18.26 -3.77 -17.74
C ASP A 95 -19.23 -4.24 -16.65
N GLY A 96 -19.35 -3.50 -15.54
CA GLY A 96 -20.26 -3.80 -14.44
C GLY A 96 -19.75 -4.84 -13.44
N ARG A 97 -18.58 -5.46 -13.65
CA ARG A 97 -18.00 -6.40 -12.68
C ARG A 97 -17.31 -5.65 -11.54
N THR A 98 -17.31 -6.25 -10.35
CA THR A 98 -16.56 -5.69 -9.22
C THR A 98 -15.05 -5.79 -9.45
N LEU A 99 -14.32 -4.79 -8.98
CA LEU A 99 -12.86 -4.78 -8.91
C LEU A 99 -12.36 -5.12 -7.51
N VAL A 100 -13.27 -5.44 -6.56
CA VAL A 100 -12.93 -6.03 -5.27
C VAL A 100 -12.38 -7.43 -5.48
N THR A 101 -11.25 -7.73 -4.84
CA THR A 101 -10.62 -9.05 -4.88
C THR A 101 -10.21 -9.52 -3.49
N LYS A 102 -9.70 -10.76 -3.36
CA LYS A 102 -9.13 -11.22 -2.08
C LYS A 102 -8.04 -10.28 -1.58
N ASN A 103 -7.21 -9.74 -2.47
CA ASN A 103 -6.18 -8.80 -2.08
C ASN A 103 -6.73 -7.47 -1.53
N THR A 104 -7.93 -7.05 -1.93
CA THR A 104 -8.60 -5.91 -1.27
C THR A 104 -8.74 -6.18 0.23
N PHE A 105 -9.15 -7.39 0.61
CA PHE A 105 -9.24 -7.79 2.00
C PHE A 105 -7.87 -7.95 2.65
N ARG A 106 -6.85 -8.48 1.96
CA ARG A 106 -5.48 -8.56 2.50
C ARG A 106 -4.90 -7.19 2.85
N PHE A 107 -5.13 -6.18 2.01
CA PHE A 107 -4.73 -4.79 2.28
C PHE A 107 -5.45 -4.21 3.50
N LEU A 108 -6.77 -4.42 3.61
CA LEU A 108 -7.54 -4.00 4.79
C LEU A 108 -7.08 -4.75 6.05
N ASN A 109 -6.74 -6.03 5.92
CA ASN A 109 -6.29 -6.89 7.01
C ASN A 109 -4.97 -6.40 7.63
N THR A 110 -4.19 -5.59 6.92
CA THR A 110 -2.99 -4.94 7.49
C THR A 110 -3.29 -4.00 8.67
N LEU A 111 -4.55 -3.58 8.83
CA LEU A 111 -5.02 -2.84 10.00
C LEU A 111 -5.23 -3.74 11.22
N TYR A 112 -5.32 -5.06 11.02
CA TYR A 112 -5.35 -6.05 12.09
C TYR A 112 -3.95 -6.64 12.35
N THR A 113 -3.23 -7.06 11.30
CA THR A 113 -1.90 -7.71 11.46
C THR A 113 -0.83 -6.77 12.01
N HIS A 114 -0.93 -5.46 11.71
CA HIS A 114 0.00 -4.44 12.20
C HIS A 114 -0.66 -3.40 13.11
N GLY A 115 -1.92 -3.62 13.48
CA GLY A 115 -2.71 -2.64 14.21
C GLY A 115 -3.18 -1.46 13.36
N SER A 116 -4.23 -0.80 13.87
CA SER A 116 -4.80 0.40 13.31
C SER A 116 -3.89 1.59 13.60
N PHE A 117 -3.84 2.55 12.67
CA PHE A 117 -3.24 3.85 12.96
C PHE A 117 -4.14 4.61 13.95
N THR A 118 -3.86 4.51 15.24
CA THR A 118 -4.40 5.44 16.25
C THR A 118 -3.31 6.41 16.66
N ARG A 119 -3.56 7.70 16.41
CA ARG A 119 -2.64 8.83 16.55
C ARG A 119 -2.11 9.00 17.97
N THR A 120 -0.78 8.96 18.14
CA THR A 120 -0.08 9.87 19.07
C THR A 120 0.94 10.70 18.30
N LYS A 121 1.33 11.87 18.83
CA LYS A 121 2.21 12.88 18.20
C LYS A 121 3.60 12.38 17.73
N HIS A 122 3.92 11.10 17.93
CA HIS A 122 5.21 10.48 17.65
C HIS A 122 5.12 9.25 16.72
N ASP A 123 3.94 8.94 16.19
CA ASP A 123 3.74 7.73 15.37
C ASP A 123 3.91 7.97 13.87
N TYR A 124 4.15 6.85 13.16
CA TYR A 124 4.48 6.73 11.74
C TYR A 124 3.50 7.49 10.79
N PRO A 125 3.81 7.69 9.49
CA PRO A 125 3.02 8.49 8.57
C PRO A 125 1.80 7.73 8.07
N MET A 126 0.80 8.51 7.66
CA MET A 126 -0.45 8.01 7.12
C MET A 126 -0.32 7.42 5.70
N VAL A 127 -0.62 6.12 5.58
CA VAL A 127 -1.13 5.49 4.36
C VAL A 127 -2.65 5.63 4.40
N ARG A 128 -3.25 6.49 3.56
CA ARG A 128 -4.72 6.57 3.47
C ARG A 128 -5.22 5.52 2.49
N THR A 129 -6.05 4.61 2.99
CA THR A 129 -6.84 3.71 2.14
C THR A 129 -8.17 4.37 1.85
N THR A 130 -8.47 4.62 0.57
CA THR A 130 -9.79 5.13 0.17
C THR A 130 -10.50 4.02 -0.59
N ALA A 131 -11.57 3.48 -0.01
CA ALA A 131 -12.52 2.65 -0.73
C ALA A 131 -13.49 3.60 -1.45
N TYR A 132 -13.56 3.49 -2.78
CA TYR A 132 -14.58 4.16 -3.59
C TYR A 132 -15.75 3.21 -3.83
#